data_AF-A0A1Y2HIM6-F1
#
_entry.id   AF-A0A1Y2HIM6-F1
#
_cell.length_a   1.000
_cell.length_b   1.000
_cell.length_c   1.000
_cell.angle_alpha   90.00
_cell.angle_beta   90.00
_cell.angle_gamma   90.00
#
_symmetry.space_group_name_H-M   'P 1'
#
loop_
_entity.id
_entity.type
_entity.pdbx_description
1 polymer ?
#
loop_
_entity_poly.entity_id
_entity_poly.type
_entity_poly.pdbx_seq_one_letter_code
_entity_poly.pdbx_strand_id
1 'polypeptide(L)'
;MVQGKVVPIQCQIDGIMNAASKCGRIAVLRWWKAHVLEPLLDTNRAAVEQDHYSTNAVDDASQEGHVECLDWWLKESELPIKFSSKAIKMAIVNMQHAVLDWWTRSGLDFKAKMRYESKASLTSTALKNKDLRGFQWLIDNDLAAFSDMTALCEIPDDPNLTIFHACAALVTAAPAALASSQSTLTRTHLPNPPAYVLATQAGRVDMLNHLRSMYKLPDRRTILGYLLVAAEKGYPHVLSWWIDKATALGILKFDTAISKLVHVAAAANGHINVLNWWSPRAAAAFPHILNAPPSASWTPGTKGKKSDMYILDFDAVNKAAANGHLNVLQWFWSWASQFSQPRAFGTIKKGYVCLNALKGGHADVIRWASTKRAFATIQSIRVLDAFAVAARNGYVEAMEAYVEGFCHVPVHVQVVGADTESTTTGTANEIVVGEEQVAWWMRIPELAGASEAWIMESLIQASSRGDLKTLNWWLGQPVTPRMSARNVEKAMSEASKSGHLDCLDWWCLAGSRMMQGGISQLAFAAASAFSSHAPVNEFVWDGGWRRHSDSLGAQSVFIQHLFDSDKCACGCVDEQLGQAGHGAL
;
A
#
# COMPACT_ATOMS: atom_id res chain seq x y z
N MET A 1 -40.72 -10.00 -52.28
CA MET A 1 -39.67 -10.91 -51.79
C MET A 1 -38.32 -10.27 -52.05
N VAL A 2 -37.76 -9.59 -51.07
CA VAL A 2 -36.35 -9.17 -51.09
C VAL A 2 -35.71 -9.95 -49.94
N GLN A 3 -34.93 -10.97 -50.28
CA GLN A 3 -34.15 -11.75 -49.31
C GLN A 3 -33.11 -10.81 -48.69
N GLY A 4 -33.34 -10.41 -47.45
CA GLY A 4 -32.40 -9.64 -46.65
C GLY A 4 -31.15 -10.47 -46.40
N LYS A 5 -30.03 -10.09 -47.02
CA LYS A 5 -28.70 -10.56 -46.65
C LYS A 5 -28.41 -10.09 -45.23
N VAL A 6 -28.52 -11.00 -44.26
CA VAL A 6 -27.96 -10.82 -42.91
C VAL A 6 -26.46 -10.69 -43.09
N VAL A 7 -25.93 -9.50 -42.85
CA VAL A 7 -24.48 -9.28 -42.79
C VAL A 7 -23.98 -10.08 -41.58
N PRO A 8 -23.01 -11.01 -41.74
CA PRO A 8 -22.48 -11.75 -40.61
C PRO A 8 -21.63 -10.78 -39.80
N ILE A 9 -22.21 -10.22 -38.73
CA ILE A 9 -21.46 -9.39 -37.80
C ILE A 9 -20.46 -10.31 -37.11
N GLN A 10 -19.18 -10.24 -37.51
CA GLN A 10 -18.04 -10.84 -36.79
C GLN A 10 -17.79 -10.09 -35.46
N CYS A 11 -18.80 -9.96 -34.61
CA CYS A 11 -18.63 -9.45 -33.25
C CYS A 11 -18.69 -10.61 -32.26
N GLN A 12 -17.94 -10.49 -31.16
CA GLN A 12 -18.07 -11.39 -30.02
C GLN A 12 -19.47 -11.19 -29.38
N ILE A 13 -20.42 -12.03 -29.80
CA ILE A 13 -21.83 -11.98 -29.41
C ILE A 13 -21.97 -12.09 -27.88
N ASP A 14 -21.16 -12.94 -27.27
CA ASP A 14 -21.08 -13.14 -25.83
C ASP A 14 -20.69 -11.85 -25.09
N GLY A 15 -19.68 -11.12 -25.58
CA GLY A 15 -19.22 -9.87 -24.98
C GLY A 15 -20.30 -8.78 -24.92
N ILE A 16 -21.08 -8.64 -25.99
CA ILE A 16 -22.13 -7.60 -26.08
C ILE A 16 -23.30 -7.92 -25.14
N MET A 17 -23.75 -9.18 -25.12
CA MET A 17 -24.84 -9.60 -24.22
C MET A 17 -24.42 -9.55 -22.75
N ASN A 18 -23.18 -9.89 -22.43
CA ASN A 18 -22.61 -9.74 -21.09
C ASN A 18 -22.62 -8.28 -20.66
N ALA A 19 -22.12 -7.36 -21.51
CA ALA A 19 -22.09 -5.93 -21.22
C ALA A 19 -23.49 -5.33 -21.08
N ALA A 20 -24.44 -5.73 -21.95
CA ALA A 20 -25.83 -5.29 -21.86
C ALA A 20 -26.48 -5.74 -20.54
N SER A 21 -26.23 -6.99 -20.12
CA SER A 21 -26.74 -7.55 -18.88
C SER A 21 -26.12 -6.88 -17.64
N LYS A 22 -24.81 -6.66 -17.66
CA LYS A 22 -24.08 -5.92 -16.62
C LYS A 22 -24.57 -4.48 -16.45
N CYS A 23 -24.98 -3.82 -17.53
CA CYS A 23 -25.46 -2.43 -17.51
C CYS A 23 -26.99 -2.30 -17.42
N GLY A 24 -27.73 -3.40 -17.27
CA GLY A 24 -29.19 -3.37 -17.14
C GLY A 24 -29.94 -2.95 -18.41
N ARG A 25 -29.35 -3.12 -19.59
CA ARG A 25 -29.88 -2.60 -20.87
C ARG A 25 -30.78 -3.63 -21.56
N ILE A 26 -32.00 -3.81 -21.06
CA ILE A 26 -32.98 -4.78 -21.59
C ILE A 26 -33.37 -4.49 -23.05
N ALA A 27 -33.47 -3.21 -23.43
CA ALA A 27 -33.79 -2.83 -24.81
C ALA A 27 -32.76 -3.41 -25.80
N VAL A 28 -31.48 -3.44 -25.40
CA VAL A 28 -30.40 -4.03 -26.19
C VAL A 28 -30.56 -5.55 -26.26
N LEU A 29 -30.87 -6.22 -25.15
CA LEU A 29 -31.13 -7.66 -25.11
C LEU A 29 -32.32 -8.06 -26.01
N ARG A 30 -33.43 -7.33 -25.93
CA ARG A 30 -34.62 -7.57 -26.78
C ARG A 30 -34.33 -7.33 -28.26
N TRP A 31 -33.62 -6.24 -28.58
CA TRP A 31 -33.21 -5.97 -29.95
C TRP A 31 -32.35 -7.11 -30.49
N TRP A 32 -31.39 -7.59 -29.69
CA TRP A 32 -30.52 -8.71 -30.03
C TRP A 32 -31.27 -10.01 -30.25
N LYS A 33 -32.29 -10.30 -29.43
CA LYS A 33 -33.14 -11.48 -29.65
C LYS A 33 -33.82 -11.44 -31.02
N ALA A 34 -34.55 -10.36 -31.30
CA ALA A 34 -35.36 -10.24 -32.51
C ALA A 34 -34.55 -10.20 -33.81
N HIS A 35 -33.33 -9.63 -33.78
CA HIS A 35 -32.56 -9.39 -35.00
C HIS A 35 -31.40 -10.36 -35.20
N VAL A 36 -30.97 -11.07 -34.15
CA VAL A 36 -29.78 -11.93 -34.22
C VAL A 36 -30.02 -13.33 -33.66
N LEU A 37 -30.55 -13.47 -32.44
CA LEU A 37 -30.75 -14.81 -31.86
C LEU A 37 -31.84 -15.61 -32.59
N GLU A 38 -32.99 -15.03 -32.89
CA GLU A 38 -34.08 -15.73 -33.60
C GLU A 38 -33.62 -16.31 -34.96
N PRO A 39 -32.97 -15.54 -35.87
CA PRO A 39 -32.42 -16.10 -37.11
C PRO A 39 -31.35 -17.19 -36.92
N LEU A 40 -30.55 -17.10 -35.85
CA LEU A 40 -29.48 -18.06 -35.55
C LEU A 40 -30.02 -19.36 -34.91
N LEU A 41 -31.07 -19.26 -34.09
CA LEU A 41 -31.74 -20.40 -33.49
C LEU A 41 -32.42 -21.28 -34.55
N ASP A 42 -32.99 -20.67 -35.59
CA ASP A 42 -33.60 -21.38 -36.72
C ASP A 42 -32.58 -22.14 -37.59
N THR A 43 -31.32 -21.70 -37.60
CA THR A 43 -30.27 -22.26 -38.47
C THR A 43 -29.36 -23.26 -37.76
N ASN A 44 -28.98 -23.02 -36.50
CA ASN A 44 -28.14 -23.96 -35.73
C ASN A 44 -28.22 -23.72 -34.20
N ARG A 45 -29.32 -24.17 -33.58
CA ARG A 45 -29.56 -24.07 -32.13
C ARG A 45 -28.40 -24.62 -31.26
N ALA A 46 -27.83 -25.76 -31.63
CA ALA A 46 -26.79 -26.41 -30.83
C ALA A 46 -25.50 -25.58 -30.74
N ALA A 47 -25.09 -24.92 -31.83
CA ALA A 47 -23.91 -24.05 -31.82
C ALA A 47 -24.13 -22.78 -30.97
N VAL A 48 -25.34 -22.22 -30.98
CA VAL A 48 -25.70 -21.05 -30.15
C VAL A 48 -25.67 -21.41 -28.66
N GLU A 49 -26.22 -22.57 -28.30
CA GLU A 49 -26.26 -23.05 -26.91
C GLU A 49 -24.87 -23.38 -26.36
N GLN A 50 -23.91 -23.78 -27.21
CA GLN A 50 -22.58 -24.20 -26.78
C GLN A 50 -21.56 -23.05 -26.75
N ASP A 51 -21.49 -22.22 -27.81
CA ASP A 51 -20.34 -21.33 -28.04
C ASP A 51 -20.64 -19.82 -27.96
N HIS A 52 -21.91 -19.40 -27.85
CA HIS A 52 -22.29 -17.99 -28.07
C HIS A 52 -22.64 -17.19 -26.81
N TYR A 53 -22.78 -17.81 -25.64
CA TYR A 53 -22.93 -17.10 -24.36
C TYR A 53 -22.47 -17.94 -23.16
N SER A 54 -21.89 -17.26 -22.16
CA SER A 54 -21.31 -17.83 -20.95
C SER A 54 -22.15 -17.49 -19.71
N THR A 55 -21.69 -17.89 -18.52
CA THR A 55 -22.35 -17.54 -17.25
C THR A 55 -22.26 -16.05 -16.92
N ASN A 56 -21.36 -15.31 -17.58
CA ASN A 56 -21.02 -13.92 -17.25
C ASN A 56 -22.24 -12.99 -17.34
N ALA A 57 -23.14 -13.16 -18.30
CA ALA A 57 -24.31 -12.30 -18.44
C ALA A 57 -25.19 -12.30 -17.18
N VAL A 58 -25.51 -13.49 -16.68
CA VAL A 58 -26.34 -13.67 -15.47
C VAL A 58 -25.56 -13.35 -14.20
N ASP A 59 -24.28 -13.71 -14.16
CA ASP A 59 -23.40 -13.40 -13.02
C ASP A 59 -23.23 -11.89 -12.84
N ASP A 60 -22.97 -11.16 -13.92
CA ASP A 60 -22.76 -9.71 -13.88
C ASP A 60 -24.09 -8.96 -13.68
N ALA A 61 -25.20 -9.38 -14.28
CA ALA A 61 -26.52 -8.82 -13.97
C ALA A 61 -26.89 -9.02 -12.48
N SER A 62 -26.54 -10.16 -11.90
CA SER A 62 -26.77 -10.43 -10.47
C SER A 62 -25.89 -9.57 -9.56
N GLN A 63 -24.62 -9.38 -9.94
CA GLN A 63 -23.68 -8.52 -9.24
C GLN A 63 -24.14 -7.06 -9.18
N GLU A 64 -24.67 -6.54 -10.29
CA GLU A 64 -25.07 -5.13 -10.44
C GLU A 64 -26.54 -4.86 -10.06
N GLY A 65 -27.32 -5.89 -9.71
CA GLY A 65 -28.69 -5.71 -9.19
C GLY A 65 -29.81 -5.69 -10.24
N HIS A 66 -29.55 -6.13 -11.47
CA HIS A 66 -30.47 -5.99 -12.60
C HIS A 66 -31.49 -7.12 -12.72
N VAL A 67 -32.48 -7.14 -11.82
CA VAL A 67 -33.55 -8.16 -11.77
C VAL A 67 -34.30 -8.31 -13.10
N GLU A 68 -34.60 -7.21 -13.78
CA GLU A 68 -35.32 -7.25 -15.05
C GLU A 68 -34.52 -7.95 -16.17
N CYS A 69 -33.19 -7.84 -16.17
CA CYS A 69 -32.33 -8.61 -17.08
C CYS A 69 -32.35 -10.10 -16.72
N LEU A 70 -32.38 -10.45 -15.44
CA LEU A 70 -32.48 -11.85 -14.99
C LEU A 70 -33.83 -12.47 -15.41
N ASP A 71 -34.93 -11.73 -15.25
CA ASP A 71 -36.25 -12.14 -15.73
C ASP A 71 -36.27 -12.34 -17.25
N TRP A 72 -35.64 -11.44 -18.00
CA TRP A 72 -35.50 -11.58 -19.45
C TRP A 72 -34.73 -12.85 -19.83
N TRP A 73 -33.60 -13.12 -19.17
CA TRP A 73 -32.82 -14.33 -19.42
C TRP A 73 -33.60 -15.61 -19.11
N LEU A 74 -34.39 -15.63 -18.04
CA LEU A 74 -35.15 -16.80 -17.63
C LEU A 74 -36.40 -17.06 -18.48
N LYS A 75 -37.12 -16.01 -18.87
CA LYS A 75 -38.47 -16.12 -19.47
C LYS A 75 -38.53 -15.76 -20.94
N GLU A 76 -37.77 -14.75 -21.36
CA GLU A 76 -37.87 -14.17 -22.71
C GLU A 76 -36.76 -14.64 -23.64
N SER A 77 -35.60 -15.09 -23.14
CA SER A 77 -34.43 -15.38 -23.99
C SER A 77 -34.56 -16.62 -24.88
N GLU A 78 -35.43 -17.58 -24.51
CA GLU A 78 -35.57 -18.92 -25.12
C GLU A 78 -34.30 -19.80 -25.06
N LEU A 79 -33.25 -19.30 -24.41
CA LEU A 79 -31.98 -19.99 -24.20
C LEU A 79 -31.93 -20.59 -22.79
N PRO A 80 -31.22 -21.72 -22.59
CA PRO A 80 -30.95 -22.24 -21.27
C PRO A 80 -30.21 -21.23 -20.37
N ILE A 81 -30.77 -20.87 -19.22
CA ILE A 81 -30.09 -19.91 -18.32
C ILE A 81 -28.80 -20.51 -17.75
N LYS A 82 -27.66 -19.86 -18.02
CA LYS A 82 -26.34 -20.25 -17.50
C LYS A 82 -25.89 -19.29 -16.42
N PHE A 83 -25.48 -19.81 -15.27
CA PHE A 83 -24.94 -19.02 -14.17
C PHE A 83 -23.93 -19.84 -13.36
N SER A 84 -23.07 -19.13 -12.62
CA SER A 84 -22.11 -19.72 -11.71
C SER A 84 -22.41 -19.34 -10.26
N SER A 85 -21.60 -19.81 -9.30
CA SER A 85 -21.71 -19.37 -7.90
C SER A 85 -21.43 -17.86 -7.74
N LYS A 86 -20.75 -17.23 -8.70
CA LYS A 86 -20.44 -15.80 -8.72
C LYS A 86 -21.72 -14.96 -8.66
N ALA A 87 -22.78 -15.34 -9.37
CA ALA A 87 -24.06 -14.63 -9.34
C ALA A 87 -24.57 -14.37 -7.92
N ILE A 88 -24.66 -15.42 -7.11
CA ILE A 88 -25.17 -15.34 -5.73
C ILE A 88 -24.16 -14.66 -4.81
N LYS A 89 -22.89 -15.07 -4.91
CA LYS A 89 -21.81 -14.53 -4.07
C LYS A 89 -21.69 -13.02 -4.22
N MET A 90 -21.68 -12.52 -5.44
CA MET A 90 -21.57 -11.09 -5.70
C MET A 90 -22.84 -10.32 -5.34
N ALA A 91 -24.02 -10.92 -5.50
CA ALA A 91 -25.26 -10.32 -5.00
C ALA A 91 -25.24 -10.13 -3.48
N ILE A 92 -24.65 -11.05 -2.71
CA ILE A 92 -24.44 -10.90 -1.25
C ILE A 92 -23.41 -9.81 -0.96
N VAL A 93 -22.26 -9.84 -1.64
CA VAL A 93 -21.18 -8.85 -1.44
C VAL A 93 -21.67 -7.42 -1.70
N ASN A 94 -22.47 -7.23 -2.75
CA ASN A 94 -23.00 -5.93 -3.16
C ASN A 94 -24.38 -5.61 -2.55
N MET A 95 -24.89 -6.43 -1.62
CA MET A 95 -26.18 -6.25 -0.92
C MET A 95 -27.37 -6.10 -1.88
N GLN A 96 -27.40 -6.85 -2.98
CA GLN A 96 -28.44 -6.81 -4.00
C GLN A 96 -29.66 -7.63 -3.58
N HIS A 97 -30.42 -7.16 -2.58
CA HIS A 97 -31.54 -7.90 -1.99
C HIS A 97 -32.63 -8.29 -2.99
N ALA A 98 -32.95 -7.40 -3.95
CA ALA A 98 -33.96 -7.69 -4.97
C ALA A 98 -33.55 -8.87 -5.87
N VAL A 99 -32.24 -9.02 -6.14
CA VAL A 99 -31.68 -10.15 -6.88
C VAL A 99 -31.72 -11.42 -6.04
N LEU A 100 -31.40 -11.36 -4.75
CA LEU A 100 -31.51 -12.51 -3.83
C LEU A 100 -32.96 -13.01 -3.75
N ASP A 101 -33.93 -12.12 -3.61
CA ASP A 101 -35.36 -12.45 -3.64
C ASP A 101 -35.79 -13.02 -5.00
N TRP A 102 -35.16 -12.58 -6.10
CA TRP A 102 -35.39 -13.15 -7.43
C TRP A 102 -34.86 -14.59 -7.52
N TRP A 103 -33.65 -14.87 -7.02
CA TRP A 103 -33.08 -16.22 -7.01
C TRP A 103 -33.94 -17.23 -6.25
N THR A 104 -34.57 -16.82 -5.13
CA THR A 104 -35.50 -17.69 -4.40
C THR A 104 -36.81 -17.93 -5.16
N ARG A 105 -37.28 -16.96 -5.95
CA ARG A 105 -38.54 -17.05 -6.73
C ARG A 105 -38.37 -17.65 -8.13
N SER A 106 -37.16 -17.73 -8.65
CA SER A 106 -36.88 -18.16 -10.03
C SER A 106 -37.12 -19.65 -10.26
N GLY A 107 -37.15 -20.47 -9.21
CA GLY A 107 -37.25 -21.93 -9.29
C GLY A 107 -35.96 -22.63 -9.77
N LEU A 108 -34.86 -21.88 -9.91
CA LEU A 108 -33.56 -22.42 -10.31
C LEU A 108 -32.87 -23.12 -9.14
N ASP A 109 -32.23 -24.26 -9.39
CA ASP A 109 -31.40 -24.94 -8.39
C ASP A 109 -30.03 -24.27 -8.25
N PHE A 110 -30.01 -23.05 -7.69
CA PHE A 110 -28.77 -22.35 -7.41
C PHE A 110 -28.00 -22.97 -6.24
N LYS A 111 -28.66 -23.74 -5.36
CA LYS A 111 -28.03 -24.39 -4.21
C LYS A 111 -26.99 -25.42 -4.65
N ALA A 112 -27.26 -26.17 -5.72
CA ALA A 112 -26.28 -27.07 -6.32
C ALA A 112 -24.99 -26.35 -6.76
N LYS A 113 -25.10 -25.13 -7.32
CA LYS A 113 -23.94 -24.31 -7.71
C LYS A 113 -23.17 -23.76 -6.51
N MET A 114 -23.86 -23.52 -5.40
CA MET A 114 -23.27 -23.00 -4.16
C MET A 114 -22.62 -24.08 -3.28
N ARG A 115 -22.71 -25.37 -3.64
CA ARG A 115 -22.22 -26.49 -2.82
C ARG A 115 -20.75 -26.38 -2.40
N TYR A 116 -19.90 -25.84 -3.28
CA TYR A 116 -18.46 -25.69 -3.02
C TYR A 116 -18.10 -24.30 -2.46
N GLU A 117 -19.05 -23.39 -2.37
CA GLU A 117 -18.82 -22.09 -1.75
C GLU A 117 -18.76 -22.22 -0.24
N SER A 118 -17.86 -21.46 0.36
CA SER A 118 -17.71 -21.44 1.82
C SER A 118 -18.89 -20.70 2.45
N LYS A 119 -19.82 -21.44 3.08
CA LYS A 119 -20.92 -20.88 3.89
C LYS A 119 -20.40 -19.88 4.94
N ALA A 120 -19.23 -20.16 5.54
CA ALA A 120 -18.57 -19.27 6.49
C ALA A 120 -18.14 -17.93 5.86
N SER A 121 -17.61 -17.96 4.63
CA SER A 121 -17.23 -16.76 3.89
C SER A 121 -18.45 -15.88 3.55
N LEU A 122 -19.53 -16.49 3.08
CA LEU A 122 -20.78 -15.79 2.76
C LEU A 122 -21.39 -15.15 4.02
N THR A 123 -21.43 -15.92 5.11
CA THR A 123 -21.94 -15.44 6.40
C THR A 123 -21.09 -14.28 6.93
N SER A 124 -19.77 -14.44 6.95
CA SER A 124 -18.85 -13.37 7.37
C SER A 124 -19.02 -12.10 6.54
N THR A 125 -19.21 -12.23 5.23
CA THR A 125 -19.45 -11.10 4.32
C THR A 125 -20.74 -10.35 4.68
N ALA A 126 -21.85 -11.07 4.86
CA ALA A 126 -23.12 -10.45 5.24
C ALA A 126 -23.03 -9.73 6.59
N LEU A 127 -22.36 -10.35 7.58
CA LEU A 127 -22.16 -9.75 8.91
C LEU A 127 -21.27 -8.51 8.87
N LYS A 128 -20.18 -8.52 8.09
CA LYS A 128 -19.28 -7.35 7.91
C LYS A 128 -20.00 -6.19 7.23
N ASN A 129 -20.85 -6.48 6.25
CA ASN A 129 -21.67 -5.49 5.56
C ASN A 129 -22.83 -4.97 6.43
N LYS A 130 -23.03 -5.50 7.65
CA LYS A 130 -24.17 -5.21 8.53
C LYS A 130 -25.52 -5.53 7.85
N ASP A 131 -25.52 -6.46 6.90
CA ASP A 131 -26.67 -6.79 6.07
C ASP A 131 -27.54 -7.86 6.73
N LEU A 132 -28.50 -7.41 7.54
CA LEU A 132 -29.47 -8.29 8.21
C LEU A 132 -30.35 -9.05 7.21
N ARG A 133 -30.70 -8.44 6.07
CA ARG A 133 -31.60 -9.04 5.09
C ARG A 133 -30.88 -10.11 4.27
N GLY A 134 -29.66 -9.83 3.82
CA GLY A 134 -28.79 -10.83 3.20
C GLY A 134 -28.45 -11.97 4.14
N PHE A 135 -28.22 -11.68 5.43
CA PHE A 135 -28.01 -12.72 6.43
C PHE A 135 -29.26 -13.59 6.65
N GLN A 136 -30.46 -12.97 6.75
CA GLN A 136 -31.71 -13.71 6.83
C GLN A 136 -31.92 -14.61 5.60
N TRP A 137 -31.65 -14.08 4.40
CA TRP A 137 -31.75 -14.84 3.17
C TRP A 137 -30.80 -16.06 3.16
N LEU A 138 -29.58 -15.92 3.69
CA LEU A 138 -28.66 -17.04 3.85
C LEU A 138 -29.20 -18.10 4.81
N ILE A 139 -29.87 -17.69 5.90
CA ILE A 139 -30.51 -18.62 6.85
C ILE A 139 -31.65 -19.37 6.17
N ASP A 140 -32.57 -18.65 5.52
CA ASP A 140 -33.75 -19.21 4.86
C ASP A 140 -33.40 -20.23 3.77
N ASN A 141 -32.22 -20.09 3.17
CA ASN A 141 -31.75 -20.96 2.09
C ASN A 141 -30.78 -22.06 2.52
N ASP A 142 -30.50 -22.22 3.83
CA ASP A 142 -29.46 -23.12 4.38
C ASP A 142 -28.06 -22.87 3.78
N LEU A 143 -27.70 -21.59 3.62
CA LEU A 143 -26.38 -21.15 3.15
C LEU A 143 -25.59 -20.41 4.24
N ALA A 144 -26.18 -20.19 5.42
CA ALA A 144 -25.52 -19.62 6.58
C ALA A 144 -24.65 -20.66 7.32
N ALA A 145 -23.52 -20.22 7.86
CA ALA A 145 -22.69 -20.97 8.79
C ALA A 145 -22.61 -20.24 10.13
N PHE A 146 -22.98 -20.95 11.20
CA PHE A 146 -23.04 -20.40 12.55
C PHE A 146 -21.78 -20.67 13.38
N SER A 147 -20.78 -21.35 12.80
CA SER A 147 -19.55 -21.76 13.50
C SER A 147 -18.61 -20.61 13.84
N ASP A 148 -18.67 -19.51 13.07
CA ASP A 148 -17.83 -18.33 13.29
C ASP A 148 -18.58 -17.05 12.89
N MET A 149 -19.16 -16.40 13.89
CA MET A 149 -19.83 -15.10 13.77
C MET A 149 -18.97 -13.95 14.33
N THR A 150 -17.66 -14.14 14.44
CA THR A 150 -16.73 -13.18 15.06
C THR A 150 -16.64 -11.84 14.32
N ALA A 151 -17.09 -11.79 13.05
CA ALA A 151 -17.28 -10.56 12.30
C ALA A 151 -18.18 -9.54 13.04
N LEU A 152 -19.12 -10.01 13.87
CA LEU A 152 -19.95 -9.13 14.71
C LEU A 152 -19.14 -8.31 15.73
N CYS A 153 -17.97 -8.82 16.15
CA CYS A 153 -17.08 -8.11 17.06
C CYS A 153 -16.38 -6.91 16.40
N GLU A 154 -16.28 -6.88 15.06
CA GLU A 154 -15.60 -5.83 14.29
C GLU A 154 -16.51 -4.67 13.90
N ILE A 155 -17.83 -4.82 14.03
CA ILE A 155 -18.81 -3.82 13.58
C ILE A 155 -18.52 -2.47 14.26
N PRO A 156 -18.22 -1.39 13.53
CA PRO A 156 -18.06 -0.08 14.17
C PRO A 156 -19.43 0.51 14.55
N ASP A 157 -19.44 1.34 15.60
CA ASP A 157 -20.55 2.23 15.99
C ASP A 157 -21.89 1.56 16.34
N ASP A 158 -21.86 0.49 17.15
CA ASP A 158 -23.07 -0.16 17.69
C ASP A 158 -23.00 -0.38 19.21
N PRO A 159 -23.01 0.70 20.04
CA PRO A 159 -22.79 0.60 21.48
C PRO A 159 -23.86 -0.22 22.22
N ASN A 160 -25.06 -0.33 21.64
CA ASN A 160 -26.18 -1.08 22.20
C ASN A 160 -26.26 -2.52 21.65
N LEU A 161 -25.26 -2.96 20.88
CA LEU A 161 -25.23 -4.30 20.29
C LEU A 161 -26.50 -4.62 19.47
N THR A 162 -27.09 -3.62 18.80
CA THR A 162 -28.34 -3.73 18.04
C THR A 162 -28.25 -4.77 16.93
N ILE A 163 -27.21 -4.71 16.10
CA ILE A 163 -27.01 -5.65 14.99
C ILE A 163 -26.67 -7.02 15.54
N PHE A 164 -25.86 -7.06 16.60
CA PHE A 164 -25.52 -8.29 17.29
C PHE A 164 -26.78 -9.01 17.82
N HIS A 165 -27.67 -8.27 18.51
CA HIS A 165 -28.91 -8.80 19.04
C HIS A 165 -29.89 -9.20 17.93
N ALA A 166 -29.96 -8.44 16.84
CA ALA A 166 -30.75 -8.82 15.67
C ALA A 166 -30.25 -10.13 15.07
N CYS A 167 -28.94 -10.27 14.80
CA CYS A 167 -28.35 -11.51 14.32
C CYS A 167 -28.57 -12.67 15.30
N ALA A 168 -28.43 -12.43 16.62
CA ALA A 168 -28.70 -13.44 17.63
C ALA A 168 -30.15 -13.93 17.58
N ALA A 169 -31.12 -13.01 17.44
CA ALA A 169 -32.53 -13.33 17.31
C ALA A 169 -32.82 -14.18 16.07
N LEU A 170 -32.23 -13.84 14.92
CA LEU A 170 -32.38 -14.60 13.68
C LEU A 170 -31.83 -16.03 13.80
N VAL A 171 -30.69 -16.20 14.46
CA VAL A 171 -30.12 -17.53 14.74
C VAL A 171 -31.05 -18.36 15.63
N THR A 172 -31.63 -17.75 16.66
CA THR A 172 -32.56 -18.46 17.57
C THR A 172 -33.92 -18.77 16.94
N ALA A 173 -34.33 -18.02 15.93
CA ALA A 173 -35.56 -18.24 15.18
C ALA A 173 -35.43 -19.31 14.09
N ALA A 174 -34.21 -19.74 13.75
CA ALA A 174 -33.96 -20.74 12.72
C ALA A 174 -34.48 -22.14 13.12
N PRO A 175 -34.99 -22.98 12.20
CA PRO A 175 -35.75 -24.17 12.57
C PRO A 175 -34.94 -25.31 13.23
N ALA A 176 -35.42 -25.73 14.41
CA ALA A 176 -35.55 -27.10 14.93
C ALA A 176 -34.37 -27.92 15.53
N ALA A 177 -33.13 -27.44 15.70
CA ALA A 177 -32.08 -28.25 16.38
C ALA A 177 -31.34 -27.62 17.56
N LEU A 178 -31.52 -26.32 17.83
CA LEU A 178 -30.71 -25.58 18.82
C LEU A 178 -31.52 -24.67 19.75
N ALA A 179 -32.85 -24.81 19.76
CA ALA A 179 -33.75 -24.03 20.61
C ALA A 179 -33.62 -24.40 22.10
N SER A 180 -32.51 -23.96 22.71
CA SER A 180 -32.46 -23.69 24.14
C SER A 180 -32.80 -22.22 24.35
N SER A 181 -33.60 -21.95 25.37
CA SER A 181 -34.29 -20.69 25.69
C SER A 181 -33.39 -19.49 26.04
N GLN A 182 -32.41 -19.16 25.21
CA GLN A 182 -31.54 -18.00 25.38
C GLN A 182 -31.41 -17.23 24.06
N SER A 183 -31.91 -15.99 24.03
CA SER A 183 -31.83 -15.03 22.93
C SER A 183 -30.41 -14.48 22.67
N THR A 184 -29.37 -15.29 22.93
CA THR A 184 -27.99 -14.83 23.02
C THR A 184 -27.06 -15.80 22.29
N LEU A 185 -26.19 -15.27 21.42
CA LEU A 185 -25.13 -16.07 20.80
C LEU A 185 -24.25 -16.71 21.87
N THR A 186 -24.06 -18.02 21.76
CA THR A 186 -23.29 -18.81 22.73
C THR A 186 -21.81 -18.90 22.33
N ARG A 187 -21.01 -19.55 23.19
CA ARG A 187 -19.57 -19.81 22.96
C ARG A 187 -19.25 -20.55 21.66
N THR A 188 -20.22 -21.25 21.07
CA THR A 188 -20.03 -21.98 19.80
C THR A 188 -20.00 -21.05 18.60
N HIS A 189 -20.61 -19.88 18.71
CA HIS A 189 -20.73 -18.89 17.64
C HIS A 189 -19.58 -17.86 17.65
N LEU A 190 -19.01 -17.62 18.84
CA LEU A 190 -17.98 -16.60 19.07
C LEU A 190 -16.73 -17.25 19.68
N PRO A 191 -15.95 -18.02 18.89
CA PRO A 191 -14.77 -18.69 19.39
C PRO A 191 -13.72 -17.75 19.98
N ASN A 192 -13.08 -18.20 21.06
CA ASN A 192 -11.93 -17.58 21.72
C ASN A 192 -10.66 -18.34 21.29
N PRO A 193 -9.53 -17.71 20.90
CA PRO A 193 -9.18 -16.27 20.96
C PRO A 193 -9.74 -15.27 19.94
N PRO A 194 -10.25 -15.63 18.75
CA PRO A 194 -10.61 -14.65 17.72
C PRO A 194 -11.54 -13.54 18.20
N ALA A 195 -12.59 -13.86 18.96
CA ALA A 195 -13.58 -12.86 19.37
C ALA A 195 -12.99 -11.72 20.23
N TYR A 196 -12.09 -12.03 21.17
CA TYR A 196 -11.43 -11.01 22.00
C TYR A 196 -10.41 -10.18 21.20
N VAL A 197 -9.69 -10.81 20.26
CA VAL A 197 -8.76 -10.10 19.36
C VAL A 197 -9.53 -9.05 18.57
N LEU A 198 -10.61 -9.46 17.89
CA LEU A 198 -11.39 -8.59 17.02
C LEU A 198 -12.10 -7.47 17.80
N ALA A 199 -12.70 -7.78 18.94
CA ALA A 199 -13.31 -6.76 19.81
C ALA A 199 -12.28 -5.72 20.30
N THR A 200 -11.05 -6.15 20.61
CA THR A 200 -9.95 -5.26 21.00
C THR A 200 -9.48 -4.41 19.82
N GLN A 201 -9.31 -5.01 18.63
CA GLN A 201 -8.93 -4.31 17.39
C GLN A 201 -9.96 -3.27 16.96
N ALA A 202 -11.25 -3.53 17.23
CA ALA A 202 -12.35 -2.63 16.90
C ALA A 202 -12.62 -1.58 17.99
N GLY A 203 -11.95 -1.65 19.15
CA GLY A 203 -12.16 -0.65 20.21
C GLY A 203 -13.43 -0.86 21.05
N ARG A 204 -14.05 -2.06 20.99
CA ARG A 204 -15.42 -2.33 21.46
C ARG A 204 -15.48 -2.84 22.91
N VAL A 205 -15.53 -1.92 23.88
CA VAL A 205 -15.61 -2.27 25.33
C VAL A 205 -16.93 -2.96 25.70
N ASP A 206 -18.01 -2.57 25.04
CA ASP A 206 -19.33 -3.22 25.10
C ASP A 206 -19.25 -4.71 24.71
N MET A 207 -18.60 -5.03 23.58
CA MET A 207 -18.37 -6.41 23.16
C MET A 207 -17.45 -7.16 24.13
N LEU A 208 -16.39 -6.51 24.64
CA LEU A 208 -15.52 -7.09 25.67
C LEU A 208 -16.28 -7.43 26.96
N ASN A 209 -17.22 -6.58 27.37
CA ASN A 209 -18.11 -6.86 28.51
C ASN A 209 -19.01 -8.08 28.24
N HIS A 210 -19.57 -8.17 27.03
CA HIS A 210 -20.37 -9.32 26.63
C HIS A 210 -19.53 -10.62 26.63
N LEU A 211 -18.34 -10.59 26.02
CA LEU A 211 -17.42 -11.72 26.00
C LEU A 211 -16.97 -12.16 27.40
N ARG A 212 -16.81 -11.23 28.34
CA ARG A 212 -16.49 -11.53 29.74
C ARG A 212 -17.61 -12.26 30.47
N SER A 213 -18.86 -12.07 30.07
CA SER A 213 -19.98 -12.84 30.61
C SER A 213 -19.91 -14.32 30.16
N MET A 214 -19.35 -14.56 28.97
CA MET A 214 -19.21 -15.89 28.40
C MET A 214 -17.90 -16.57 28.79
N TYR A 215 -16.78 -15.85 28.88
CA TYR A 215 -15.46 -16.44 29.06
C TYR A 215 -14.74 -15.84 30.26
N LYS A 216 -13.94 -16.67 30.94
CA LYS A 216 -12.93 -16.18 31.88
C LYS A 216 -11.88 -15.35 31.13
N LEU A 217 -11.30 -14.36 31.80
CA LEU A 217 -10.18 -13.62 31.24
C LEU A 217 -9.00 -14.57 30.98
N PRO A 218 -8.27 -14.36 29.87
CA PRO A 218 -7.14 -15.20 29.52
C PRO A 218 -5.92 -14.92 30.40
N ASP A 219 -4.85 -15.67 30.16
CA ASP A 219 -3.60 -15.55 30.89
C ASP A 219 -2.88 -14.24 30.61
N ARG A 220 -1.89 -13.92 31.45
CA ARG A 220 -1.09 -12.67 31.34
C ARG A 220 -0.50 -12.50 29.94
N ARG A 221 -0.02 -13.56 29.30
CA ARG A 221 0.64 -13.46 27.98
C ARG A 221 -0.35 -12.99 26.91
N THR A 222 -1.54 -13.58 26.86
CA THR A 222 -2.58 -13.20 25.91
C THR A 222 -3.08 -11.78 26.17
N ILE A 223 -3.25 -11.38 27.44
CA ILE A 223 -3.64 -10.00 27.79
C ILE A 223 -2.59 -8.98 27.34
N LEU A 224 -1.29 -9.29 27.47
CA LEU A 224 -0.24 -8.41 26.93
C LEU A 224 -0.36 -8.24 25.40
N GLY A 225 -0.76 -9.28 24.68
CA GLY A 225 -1.07 -9.20 23.25
C GLY A 225 -2.24 -8.24 22.97
N TYR A 226 -3.30 -8.26 23.77
CA TYR A 226 -4.42 -7.34 23.62
C TYR A 226 -4.06 -5.89 23.98
N LEU A 227 -3.25 -5.69 25.02
CA LEU A 227 -2.73 -4.36 25.35
C LEU A 227 -1.86 -3.81 24.22
N LEU A 228 -1.08 -4.66 23.56
CA LEU A 228 -0.27 -4.26 22.40
C LEU A 228 -1.18 -3.77 21.27
N VAL A 229 -2.15 -4.60 20.88
CA VAL A 229 -3.11 -4.26 19.81
C VAL A 229 -3.88 -2.98 20.12
N ALA A 230 -4.37 -2.81 21.36
CA ALA A 230 -5.11 -1.62 21.75
C ALA A 230 -4.22 -0.35 21.76
N ALA A 231 -2.94 -0.48 22.09
CA ALA A 231 -1.97 0.61 22.02
C ALA A 231 -1.59 0.95 20.58
N GLU A 232 -1.45 -0.05 19.70
CA GLU A 232 -1.21 0.13 18.25
C GLU A 232 -2.38 0.79 17.52
N LYS A 233 -3.61 0.63 18.03
CA LYS A 233 -4.82 1.28 17.48
C LYS A 233 -5.17 2.62 18.14
N GLY A 234 -4.50 2.96 19.25
CA GLY A 234 -4.73 4.24 19.90
C GLY A 234 -5.99 4.28 20.75
N TYR A 235 -6.35 3.20 21.46
CA TYR A 235 -7.60 3.09 22.25
C TYR A 235 -7.38 3.09 23.77
N PRO A 236 -7.24 4.27 24.43
CA PRO A 236 -7.11 4.40 25.88
C PRO A 236 -8.21 3.71 26.71
N HIS A 237 -9.46 3.72 26.21
CA HIS A 237 -10.61 3.13 26.90
C HIS A 237 -10.53 1.60 26.94
N VAL A 238 -10.11 0.96 25.85
CA VAL A 238 -9.87 -0.49 25.80
C VAL A 238 -8.66 -0.88 26.65
N LEU A 239 -7.59 -0.09 26.62
CA LEU A 239 -6.43 -0.30 27.50
C LEU A 239 -6.83 -0.24 28.98
N SER A 240 -7.64 0.75 29.35
CA SER A 240 -8.19 0.88 30.72
C SER A 240 -8.99 -0.37 31.09
N TRP A 241 -9.89 -0.81 30.21
CA TRP A 241 -10.71 -1.99 30.45
C TRP A 241 -9.86 -3.24 30.72
N TRP A 242 -8.88 -3.54 29.86
CA TRP A 242 -8.02 -4.71 30.03
C TRP A 242 -7.21 -4.66 31.31
N ILE A 243 -6.63 -3.50 31.65
CA ILE A 243 -5.83 -3.33 32.86
C ILE A 243 -6.70 -3.46 34.10
N ASP A 244 -7.82 -2.76 34.16
CA ASP A 244 -8.70 -2.76 35.33
C ASP A 244 -9.24 -4.17 35.61
N LYS A 245 -9.71 -4.88 34.58
CA LYS A 245 -10.24 -6.24 34.75
C LYS A 245 -9.14 -7.26 35.07
N ALA A 246 -7.97 -7.16 34.46
CA ALA A 246 -6.88 -8.09 34.70
C ALA A 246 -6.21 -7.88 36.07
N THR A 247 -6.07 -6.64 36.53
CA THR A 247 -5.52 -6.30 37.85
C THR A 247 -6.49 -6.63 38.98
N ALA A 248 -7.80 -6.43 38.79
CA ALA A 248 -8.81 -6.85 39.77
C ALA A 248 -8.79 -8.35 40.05
N LEU A 249 -8.42 -9.18 39.06
CA LEU A 249 -8.26 -10.62 39.19
C LEU A 249 -6.84 -11.06 39.59
N GLY A 250 -5.92 -10.13 39.81
CA GLY A 250 -4.51 -10.41 40.13
C GLY A 250 -3.71 -11.05 38.98
N ILE A 251 -4.25 -11.11 37.77
CA ILE A 251 -3.60 -11.69 36.57
C ILE A 251 -2.47 -10.76 36.10
N LEU A 252 -2.72 -9.46 36.14
CA LEU A 252 -1.80 -8.42 35.69
C LEU A 252 -1.35 -7.55 36.86
N LYS A 253 -0.05 -7.45 37.06
CA LYS A 253 0.57 -6.45 37.94
C LYS A 253 1.19 -5.38 37.07
N PHE A 254 0.94 -4.12 37.39
CA PHE A 254 1.56 -3.01 36.69
C PHE A 254 3.07 -3.07 36.88
N ASP A 255 3.81 -3.28 35.80
CA ASP A 255 5.26 -3.45 35.80
C ASP A 255 5.91 -2.72 34.62
N THR A 256 7.23 -2.72 34.59
CA THR A 256 8.01 -2.04 33.56
C THR A 256 7.82 -2.66 32.18
N ALA A 257 7.44 -3.93 32.08
CA ALA A 257 7.22 -4.61 30.81
C ALA A 257 5.94 -4.12 30.12
N ILE A 258 4.84 -3.97 30.88
CA ILE A 258 3.59 -3.39 30.36
C ILE A 258 3.82 -1.94 29.93
N SER A 259 4.54 -1.17 30.76
CA SER A 259 4.88 0.21 30.45
C SER A 259 5.67 0.32 29.15
N LYS A 260 6.73 -0.48 28.97
CA LYS A 260 7.50 -0.49 27.72
C LYS A 260 6.63 -0.87 26.53
N LEU A 261 5.80 -1.91 26.67
CA LEU A 261 4.93 -2.40 25.61
C LEU A 261 3.95 -1.33 25.11
N VAL A 262 3.20 -0.69 26.02
CA VAL A 262 2.21 0.33 25.66
C VAL A 262 2.88 1.58 25.07
N HIS A 263 3.97 2.06 25.67
CA HIS A 263 4.68 3.24 25.20
C HIS A 263 5.28 3.05 23.80
N VAL A 264 5.99 1.93 23.57
CA VAL A 264 6.64 1.66 22.29
C VAL A 264 5.60 1.50 21.19
N ALA A 265 4.49 0.81 21.46
CA ALA A 265 3.41 0.62 20.51
C ALA A 265 2.69 1.92 20.15
N ALA A 266 2.35 2.74 21.16
CA ALA A 266 1.72 4.04 20.94
C ALA A 266 2.63 4.99 20.17
N ALA A 267 3.93 5.03 20.51
CA ALA A 267 4.89 5.88 19.83
C ALA A 267 5.15 5.45 18.39
N ALA A 268 5.24 4.14 18.14
CA ALA A 268 5.42 3.58 16.81
C ALA A 268 4.22 3.83 15.87
N ASN A 269 3.02 4.11 16.40
CA ASN A 269 1.82 4.35 15.60
C ASN A 269 1.29 5.80 15.73
N GLY A 270 2.04 6.71 16.36
CA GLY A 270 1.68 8.13 16.39
C GLY A 270 0.58 8.52 17.39
N HIS A 271 0.24 7.66 18.35
CA HIS A 271 -0.92 7.82 19.23
C HIS A 271 -0.62 8.64 20.50
N ILE A 272 -0.60 9.97 20.37
CA ILE A 272 -0.39 10.90 21.49
C ILE A 272 -1.47 10.78 22.57
N ASN A 273 -2.71 10.46 22.19
CA ASN A 273 -3.81 10.24 23.14
C ASN A 273 -3.50 9.10 24.12
N VAL A 274 -2.88 8.01 23.67
CA VAL A 274 -2.43 6.90 24.53
C VAL A 274 -1.26 7.35 25.41
N LEU A 275 -0.30 8.10 24.87
CA LEU A 275 0.83 8.63 25.65
C LEU A 275 0.37 9.58 26.77
N ASN A 276 -0.55 10.50 26.47
CA ASN A 276 -1.17 11.41 27.43
C ASN A 276 -1.94 10.63 28.51
N TRP A 277 -2.69 9.60 28.11
CA TRP A 277 -3.42 8.74 29.03
C TRP A 277 -2.49 7.90 29.93
N TRP A 278 -1.35 7.43 29.41
CA TRP A 278 -0.45 6.55 30.13
C TRP A 278 0.55 7.30 31.04
N SER A 279 1.03 8.48 30.62
CA SER A 279 2.07 9.24 31.31
C SER A 279 1.80 9.47 32.80
N PRO A 280 0.60 9.91 33.24
CA PRO A 280 0.28 10.05 34.68
C PRO A 280 0.32 8.72 35.45
N ARG A 281 -0.10 7.62 34.82
CA ARG A 281 -0.09 6.27 35.43
C ARG A 281 1.33 5.77 35.62
N ALA A 282 2.18 5.96 34.61
CA ALA A 282 3.59 5.62 34.68
C ALA A 282 4.31 6.47 35.75
N ALA A 283 4.03 7.77 35.83
CA ALA A 283 4.56 8.65 36.86
C ALA A 283 4.18 8.22 38.28
N ALA A 284 2.92 7.86 38.51
CA ALA A 284 2.43 7.40 39.81
C ALA A 284 3.03 6.04 40.23
N ALA A 285 3.15 5.11 39.28
CA ALA A 285 3.70 3.78 39.56
C ALA A 285 5.22 3.79 39.76
N PHE A 286 5.92 4.74 39.13
CA PHE A 286 7.37 4.81 39.13
C PHE A 286 7.90 6.23 39.46
N PRO A 287 7.66 6.74 40.68
CA PRO A 287 7.99 8.12 41.06
C PRO A 287 9.50 8.41 41.03
N HIS A 288 10.34 7.38 41.19
CA HIS A 288 11.80 7.48 41.09
C HIS A 288 12.29 7.76 39.66
N ILE A 289 11.48 7.53 38.61
CA ILE A 289 11.82 7.95 37.24
C ILE A 289 11.81 9.48 37.13
N LEU A 290 10.86 10.14 37.78
CA LEU A 290 10.75 11.60 37.76
C LEU A 290 11.80 12.27 38.66
N ASN A 291 12.18 11.61 39.76
CA ASN A 291 13.08 12.17 40.77
C ASN A 291 14.55 11.73 40.64
N ALA A 292 14.93 11.04 39.55
CA ALA A 292 16.32 10.60 39.37
C ALA A 292 17.25 11.82 39.21
N PRO A 293 18.22 12.05 40.12
CA PRO A 293 19.07 13.22 40.05
C PRO A 293 19.95 13.20 38.78
N PRO A 294 20.24 14.37 38.17
CA PRO A 294 21.09 14.49 36.99
C PRO A 294 22.46 13.81 37.13
N SER A 295 22.96 13.73 38.37
CA SER A 295 24.32 13.35 38.75
C SER A 295 24.43 11.99 39.44
N ALA A 296 23.42 11.10 39.36
CA ALA A 296 23.64 9.71 39.77
C ALA A 296 24.64 9.06 38.81
N SER A 297 25.91 9.30 39.10
CA SER A 297 27.06 8.57 38.58
C SER A 297 26.81 7.11 38.85
N TRP A 298 27.00 6.31 37.81
CA TRP A 298 27.05 4.86 37.93
C TRP A 298 28.02 4.49 39.05
N THR A 299 27.50 4.00 40.18
CA THR A 299 28.32 3.39 41.22
C THR A 299 28.71 2.00 40.74
N PRO A 300 30.02 1.69 40.56
CA PRO A 300 30.46 0.35 40.21
C PRO A 300 30.04 -0.62 41.32
N GLY A 301 29.03 -1.43 41.09
CA GLY A 301 28.53 -2.42 42.05
C GLY A 301 27.01 -2.53 42.13
N THR A 302 26.27 -1.46 41.83
CA THR A 302 24.82 -1.56 41.61
C THR A 302 24.59 -2.02 40.17
N LYS A 303 24.42 -3.33 39.97
CA LYS A 303 23.83 -3.87 38.74
C LYS A 303 22.34 -3.47 38.67
N GLY A 304 22.05 -2.17 38.61
CA GLY A 304 20.78 -1.68 38.08
C GLY A 304 20.71 -2.21 36.66
N LYS A 305 19.66 -2.97 36.34
CA LYS A 305 19.57 -3.58 35.02
C LYS A 305 19.53 -2.42 34.03
N LYS A 306 20.29 -2.50 32.93
CA LYS A 306 20.26 -1.49 31.84
C LYS A 306 18.84 -1.20 31.31
N SER A 307 17.86 -2.01 31.68
CA SER A 307 16.42 -1.90 31.43
C SER A 307 15.65 -1.01 32.41
N ASP A 308 16.31 -0.36 33.37
CA ASP A 308 15.63 0.47 34.37
C ASP A 308 15.22 1.81 33.74
N MET A 309 14.06 1.75 33.06
CA MET A 309 12.86 2.52 33.41
C MET A 309 12.78 3.97 32.94
N TYR A 310 12.09 4.21 31.81
CA TYR A 310 11.71 5.56 31.38
C TYR A 310 10.37 5.53 30.60
N ILE A 311 9.57 6.59 30.79
CA ILE A 311 8.48 6.98 29.87
C ILE A 311 9.04 7.24 28.45
N LEU A 312 10.34 7.54 28.36
CA LEU A 312 11.13 7.64 27.15
C LEU A 312 11.97 6.39 26.92
N ASP A 313 11.37 5.37 26.33
CA ASP A 313 12.11 4.20 25.84
C ASP A 313 12.82 4.54 24.52
N PHE A 314 14.07 4.09 24.39
CA PHE A 314 14.88 4.32 23.20
C PHE A 314 14.26 3.70 21.93
N ASP A 315 13.62 2.54 22.05
CA ASP A 315 12.93 1.90 20.94
C ASP A 315 11.68 2.70 20.53
N ALA A 316 10.99 3.33 21.49
CA ALA A 316 9.82 4.17 21.22
C ALA A 316 10.20 5.41 20.40
N VAL A 317 11.28 6.10 20.78
CA VAL A 317 11.81 7.26 20.04
C VAL A 317 12.26 6.87 18.63
N ASN A 318 12.96 5.73 18.50
CA ASN A 318 13.45 5.26 17.21
C ASN A 318 12.34 4.85 16.26
N LYS A 319 11.31 4.14 16.75
CA LYS A 319 10.16 3.75 15.92
C LYS A 319 9.31 4.95 15.53
N ALA A 320 9.11 5.91 16.45
CA ALA A 320 8.42 7.16 16.11
C ALA A 320 9.15 7.92 15.00
N ALA A 321 10.50 7.97 15.05
CA ALA A 321 11.30 8.59 14.00
C ALA A 321 11.28 7.81 12.67
N ALA A 322 11.37 6.47 12.72
CA ALA A 322 11.33 5.60 11.55
C ALA A 322 10.00 5.66 10.80
N ASN A 323 8.90 5.97 11.50
CA ASN A 323 7.55 6.05 10.96
C ASN A 323 7.04 7.49 10.77
N GLY A 324 7.90 8.50 10.99
CA GLY A 324 7.57 9.89 10.69
C GLY A 324 6.61 10.57 11.66
N HIS A 325 6.49 10.04 12.89
CA HIS A 325 5.60 10.61 13.91
C HIS A 325 6.25 11.80 14.62
N LEU A 326 6.42 12.90 13.88
CA LEU A 326 6.99 14.17 14.38
C LEU A 326 6.24 14.67 15.63
N ASN A 327 4.91 14.56 15.63
CA ASN A 327 4.04 14.95 16.74
C ASN A 327 4.39 14.19 18.05
N VAL A 328 4.70 12.89 17.97
CA VAL A 328 5.15 12.08 19.11
C VAL A 328 6.54 12.49 19.58
N LEU A 329 7.46 12.78 18.66
CA LEU A 329 8.81 13.24 19.01
C LEU A 329 8.78 14.63 19.69
N GLN A 330 7.92 15.53 19.21
CA GLN A 330 7.66 16.82 19.85
C GLN A 330 7.03 16.64 21.24
N TRP A 331 6.10 15.70 21.38
CA TRP A 331 5.52 15.35 22.68
C TRP A 331 6.61 14.85 23.65
N PHE A 332 7.49 13.96 23.21
CA PHE A 332 8.61 13.47 23.99
C PHE A 332 9.57 14.59 24.42
N TRP A 333 9.84 15.55 23.54
CA TRP A 333 10.66 16.73 23.84
C TRP A 333 9.98 17.66 24.87
N SER A 334 8.68 17.92 24.70
CA SER A 334 7.89 18.73 25.62
C SER A 334 7.82 18.11 27.01
N TRP A 335 7.54 16.80 27.08
CA TRP A 335 7.53 16.02 28.31
C TRP A 335 8.90 16.07 29.02
N ALA A 336 9.99 15.86 28.28
CA ALA A 336 11.35 15.94 28.83
C ALA A 336 11.67 17.33 29.42
N SER A 337 11.15 18.38 28.79
CA SER A 337 11.30 19.77 29.23
C SER A 337 10.47 20.05 30.49
N GLN A 338 9.21 19.61 30.51
CA GLN A 338 8.29 19.78 31.64
C GLN A 338 8.84 19.17 32.94
N PHE A 339 9.42 17.97 32.85
CA PHE A 339 9.94 17.24 34.00
C PHE A 339 11.45 17.44 34.22
N SER A 340 12.08 18.37 33.50
CA SER A 340 13.51 18.71 33.61
C SER A 340 14.43 17.48 33.60
N GLN A 341 14.24 16.58 32.63
CA GLN A 341 14.93 15.28 32.57
C GLN A 341 16.14 15.33 31.61
N PRO A 342 17.41 15.39 32.08
CA PRO A 342 18.57 15.51 31.19
C PRO A 342 18.84 14.22 30.39
N ARG A 343 18.54 13.06 30.99
CA ARG A 343 18.69 11.75 30.33
C ARG A 343 17.73 11.58 29.15
N ALA A 344 16.52 12.11 29.28
CA ALA A 344 15.51 12.14 28.23
C ALA A 344 16.00 12.87 26.97
N PHE A 345 16.56 14.07 27.15
CA PHE A 345 17.23 14.80 26.07
C PHE A 345 18.41 14.02 25.52
N GLY A 346 19.17 13.34 26.38
CA GLY A 346 20.22 12.41 25.97
C GLY A 346 19.71 11.30 25.05
N THR A 347 18.58 10.65 25.34
CA THR A 347 17.99 9.60 24.49
C THR A 347 17.58 10.13 23.12
N ILE A 348 16.97 11.33 23.07
CA ILE A 348 16.58 11.98 21.81
C ILE A 348 17.82 12.41 21.01
N LYS A 349 18.87 12.90 21.69
CA LYS A 349 20.11 13.40 21.06
C LYS A 349 21.11 12.30 20.69
N LYS A 350 21.12 11.14 21.36
CA LYS A 350 22.06 10.01 21.16
C LYS A 350 21.86 9.22 19.85
N GLY A 351 21.36 9.86 18.80
CA GLY A 351 21.86 9.56 17.46
C GLY A 351 21.26 8.36 16.74
N TYR A 352 19.93 8.24 16.70
CA TYR A 352 19.25 7.50 15.62
C TYR A 352 17.97 8.14 15.11
N VAL A 353 17.47 9.23 15.70
CA VAL A 353 16.26 9.92 15.20
C VAL A 353 16.47 10.34 13.75
N CYS A 354 17.55 11.08 13.44
CA CYS A 354 17.84 11.49 12.07
C CYS A 354 18.13 10.29 11.14
N LEU A 355 18.83 9.26 11.61
CA LEU A 355 19.15 8.08 10.78
C LEU A 355 17.92 7.23 10.48
N ASN A 356 17.03 7.01 11.46
CA ASN A 356 15.80 6.26 11.29
C ASN A 356 14.80 7.06 10.46
N ALA A 357 14.70 8.37 10.68
CA ALA A 357 13.91 9.26 9.84
C ALA A 357 14.42 9.27 8.40
N LEU A 358 15.74 9.27 8.18
CA LEU A 358 16.34 9.16 6.84
C LEU A 358 15.98 7.82 6.18
N LYS A 359 16.11 6.71 6.92
CA LYS A 359 15.70 5.38 6.43
C LYS A 359 14.21 5.27 6.12
N GLY A 360 13.35 5.99 6.84
CA GLY A 360 11.91 6.05 6.64
C GLY A 360 11.43 7.13 5.66
N GLY A 361 12.32 8.02 5.22
CA GLY A 361 11.99 9.09 4.28
C GLY A 361 11.29 10.31 4.89
N HIS A 362 11.50 10.58 6.19
CA HIS A 362 10.79 11.63 6.93
C HIS A 362 11.62 12.91 7.09
N ALA A 363 11.59 13.76 6.05
CA ALA A 363 12.34 15.01 5.97
C ALA A 363 11.97 16.01 7.09
N ASP A 364 10.69 16.09 7.44
CA ASP A 364 10.15 16.93 8.51
C ASP A 364 10.74 16.60 9.89
N VAL A 365 10.89 15.31 10.20
CA VAL A 365 11.55 14.83 11.42
C VAL A 365 13.02 15.21 11.44
N ILE A 366 13.72 15.10 10.30
CA ILE A 366 15.14 15.47 10.19
C ILE A 366 15.33 16.98 10.38
N ARG A 367 14.50 17.81 9.71
CA ARG A 367 14.52 19.27 9.88
C ARG A 367 14.16 19.67 11.31
N TRP A 368 13.19 19.03 11.94
CA TRP A 368 12.90 19.30 13.34
C TRP A 368 14.09 18.92 14.25
N ALA A 369 14.71 17.76 14.03
CA ALA A 369 15.86 17.30 14.80
C ALA A 369 17.09 18.21 14.61
N SER A 370 17.27 18.80 13.43
CA SER A 370 18.34 19.78 13.15
C SER A 370 18.21 21.03 14.04
N THR A 371 16.98 21.56 14.22
CA THR A 371 16.72 22.68 15.14
C THR A 371 17.09 22.39 16.58
N LYS A 372 17.15 21.11 16.98
CA LYS A 372 17.47 20.66 18.34
C LYS A 372 18.94 20.24 18.53
N ARG A 373 19.80 20.49 17.53
CA ARG A 373 21.23 20.12 17.50
C ARG A 373 21.47 18.62 17.72
N ALA A 374 20.64 17.76 17.13
CA ALA A 374 20.69 16.31 17.34
C ALA A 374 21.83 15.57 16.59
N PHE A 375 22.60 16.24 15.73
CA PHE A 375 23.65 15.62 14.90
C PHE A 375 24.98 15.35 15.63
N ALA A 376 25.19 15.92 16.82
CA ALA A 376 26.49 15.97 17.49
C ALA A 376 27.10 14.62 17.93
N THR A 377 26.39 13.48 17.75
CA THR A 377 26.78 12.17 18.32
C THR A 377 26.65 10.98 17.36
N ILE A 378 26.55 11.18 16.04
CA ILE A 378 26.33 10.08 15.09
C ILE A 378 27.64 9.37 14.73
N GLN A 379 27.66 8.03 14.78
CA GLN A 379 28.81 7.21 14.36
C GLN A 379 28.84 6.97 12.84
N SER A 380 30.03 7.07 12.25
CA SER A 380 30.30 7.09 10.80
C SER A 380 29.66 5.96 9.97
N ILE A 381 29.84 4.70 10.38
CA ILE A 381 29.39 3.54 9.58
C ILE A 381 27.87 3.47 9.38
N ARG A 382 27.08 4.08 10.27
CA ARG A 382 25.61 4.00 10.24
C ARG A 382 24.96 5.05 9.34
N VAL A 383 25.72 6.09 8.96
CA VAL A 383 25.27 7.16 8.05
C VAL A 383 25.18 6.62 6.63
N LEU A 384 26.22 5.92 6.17
CA LEU A 384 26.24 5.30 4.84
C LEU A 384 25.07 4.32 4.65
N ASP A 385 24.79 3.46 5.64
CA ASP A 385 23.66 2.55 5.58
C ASP A 385 22.31 3.28 5.48
N ALA A 386 22.15 4.39 6.21
CA ALA A 386 20.92 5.16 6.18
C ALA A 386 20.72 5.86 4.84
N PHE A 387 21.78 6.46 4.28
CA PHE A 387 21.76 7.06 2.95
C PHE A 387 21.53 6.02 1.85
N ALA A 388 22.18 4.87 1.92
CA ALA A 388 21.97 3.80 0.96
C ALA A 388 20.51 3.30 0.97
N VAL A 389 19.89 3.16 2.14
CA VAL A 389 18.47 2.79 2.26
C VAL A 389 17.56 3.90 1.73
N ALA A 390 17.81 5.16 2.09
CA ALA A 390 17.03 6.30 1.61
C ALA A 390 17.10 6.43 0.07
N ALA A 391 18.31 6.31 -0.49
CA ALA A 391 18.56 6.39 -1.92
C ALA A 391 17.94 5.22 -2.68
N ARG A 392 18.02 3.99 -2.17
CA ARG A 392 17.30 2.82 -2.72
C ARG A 392 15.79 3.03 -2.74
N ASN A 393 15.27 3.78 -1.77
CA ASN A 393 13.84 4.01 -1.64
C ASN A 393 13.31 5.27 -2.32
N GLY A 394 14.20 6.09 -2.90
CA GLY A 394 13.83 7.35 -3.55
C GLY A 394 13.47 8.47 -2.57
N TYR A 395 13.96 8.42 -1.32
CA TYR A 395 13.65 9.41 -0.29
C TYR A 395 14.52 10.68 -0.41
N VAL A 396 14.41 11.33 -1.56
CA VAL A 396 15.17 12.53 -1.94
C VAL A 396 15.02 13.66 -0.92
N GLU A 397 13.79 14.02 -0.54
CA GLU A 397 13.54 15.11 0.40
C GLU A 397 14.17 14.87 1.79
N ALA A 398 14.26 13.61 2.21
CA ALA A 398 14.89 13.24 3.47
C ALA A 398 16.42 13.32 3.39
N MET A 399 16.99 12.94 2.24
CA MET A 399 18.42 13.14 1.97
C MET A 399 18.76 14.63 1.94
N GLU A 400 17.96 15.46 1.26
CA GLU A 400 18.12 16.92 1.24
C GLU A 400 18.02 17.53 2.63
N ALA A 401 16.99 17.18 3.40
CA ALA A 401 16.84 17.65 4.78
C ALA A 401 18.05 17.28 5.66
N TYR A 402 18.66 16.12 5.42
CA TYR A 402 19.88 15.72 6.12
C TYR A 402 21.06 16.61 5.71
N VAL A 403 21.21 16.89 4.41
CA VAL A 403 22.25 17.77 3.87
C VAL A 403 22.08 19.20 4.37
N GLU A 404 20.88 19.76 4.32
CA GLU A 404 20.52 21.08 4.87
C GLU A 404 20.93 21.18 6.35
N GLY A 405 20.56 20.18 7.15
CA GLY A 405 20.80 20.15 8.58
C GLY A 405 22.25 19.90 8.99
N PHE A 406 23.04 19.21 8.16
CA PHE A 406 24.44 18.87 8.44
C PHE A 406 25.42 19.88 7.84
N CYS A 407 25.14 20.41 6.65
CA CYS A 407 26.06 21.27 5.89
C CYS A 407 25.88 22.78 6.12
N HIS A 408 24.85 23.24 6.83
CA HIS A 408 24.55 24.66 7.07
C HIS A 408 24.90 25.58 5.88
N VAL A 409 24.16 25.48 4.78
CA VAL A 409 24.08 26.54 3.78
C VAL A 409 22.71 27.22 3.94
N PRO A 410 22.64 28.53 4.21
CA PRO A 410 21.36 29.23 4.23
C PRO A 410 20.86 29.35 2.78
N VAL A 411 19.78 28.64 2.46
CA VAL A 411 19.04 28.89 1.21
C VAL A 411 18.18 30.13 1.43
N HIS A 412 18.78 31.31 1.33
CA HIS A 412 18.04 32.52 0.99
C HIS A 412 18.25 32.78 -0.49
N VAL A 413 17.23 32.45 -1.29
CA VAL A 413 17.05 33.05 -2.61
C VAL A 413 16.76 34.53 -2.39
N GLN A 414 17.79 35.37 -2.49
CA GLN A 414 17.62 36.79 -2.76
C GLN A 414 18.16 37.07 -4.16
N VAL A 415 17.23 37.34 -5.07
CA VAL A 415 17.54 38.05 -6.31
C VAL A 415 17.95 39.45 -5.89
N VAL A 416 19.22 39.80 -6.04
CA VAL A 416 19.67 41.20 -5.92
C VAL A 416 20.39 41.55 -7.22
N GLY A 417 19.80 42.50 -7.94
CA GLY A 417 20.41 43.11 -9.10
C GLY A 417 21.66 43.90 -8.73
N ALA A 418 22.57 43.92 -9.70
CA ALA A 418 23.60 44.92 -9.96
C ALA A 418 23.59 46.17 -9.04
N ASP A 419 24.66 46.36 -8.26
CA ASP A 419 25.65 47.42 -8.51
C ASP A 419 26.50 47.79 -7.27
N THR A 420 27.80 48.02 -7.55
CA THR A 420 28.76 48.94 -6.91
C THR A 420 29.39 48.65 -5.52
N GLU A 421 30.69 48.36 -5.61
CA GLU A 421 31.85 49.01 -4.97
C GLU A 421 32.19 48.85 -3.47
N SER A 422 33.51 48.71 -3.29
CA SER A 422 34.29 48.28 -2.13
C SER A 422 34.38 49.28 -0.97
N THR A 423 34.53 48.78 0.25
CA THR A 423 35.70 49.10 1.11
C THR A 423 35.74 48.20 2.35
N THR A 424 36.95 47.78 2.71
CA THR A 424 37.31 46.76 3.70
C THR A 424 37.27 47.28 5.15
N THR A 425 36.94 46.40 6.11
CA THR A 425 37.79 45.98 7.25
C THR A 425 36.99 45.27 8.37
N GLY A 426 37.44 44.07 8.78
CA GLY A 426 37.25 43.56 10.16
C GLY A 426 36.49 42.23 10.36
N THR A 427 37.26 41.13 10.43
CA THR A 427 36.98 39.87 11.16
C THR A 427 35.72 39.05 10.82
N ALA A 428 35.86 38.13 9.87
CA ALA A 428 35.32 36.76 9.94
C ALA A 428 36.13 35.92 8.94
N ASN A 429 36.45 34.66 9.28
CA ASN A 429 37.08 33.72 8.36
C ASN A 429 36.13 33.43 7.19
N GLU A 430 36.16 34.29 6.17
CA GLU A 430 35.71 33.99 4.83
C GLU A 430 36.71 33.01 4.22
N ILE A 431 36.33 31.73 4.24
CA ILE A 431 36.96 30.72 3.40
C ILE A 431 36.68 31.15 1.97
N VAL A 432 37.73 31.60 1.27
CA VAL A 432 37.73 31.82 -0.16
C VAL A 432 37.29 30.52 -0.83
N VAL A 433 36.03 30.47 -1.27
CA VAL A 433 35.50 29.36 -2.05
C VAL A 433 36.09 29.50 -3.45
N GLY A 434 37.18 28.76 -3.71
CA GLY A 434 37.41 28.29 -5.06
C GLY A 434 36.23 27.39 -5.44
N GLU A 435 35.42 27.81 -6.40
CA GLU A 435 34.26 27.08 -6.90
C GLU A 435 34.67 25.82 -7.69
N GLU A 436 35.31 24.86 -7.04
CA GLU A 436 35.22 23.47 -7.51
C GLU A 436 33.90 22.90 -6.98
N GLN A 437 33.01 22.53 -7.91
CA GLN A 437 31.71 21.91 -7.63
C GLN A 437 31.89 20.53 -6.99
N VAL A 438 32.33 20.47 -5.73
CA VAL A 438 32.47 19.23 -4.97
C VAL A 438 31.08 18.77 -4.52
N ALA A 439 30.66 17.58 -4.94
CA ALA A 439 29.41 16.96 -4.54
C ALA A 439 29.22 16.96 -3.02
N TRP A 440 28.00 17.21 -2.54
CA TRP A 440 27.74 17.31 -1.09
C TRP A 440 28.08 16.02 -0.34
N TRP A 441 27.91 14.84 -0.95
CA TRP A 441 28.26 13.57 -0.32
C TRP A 441 29.78 13.38 -0.17
N MET A 442 30.60 14.08 -0.96
CA MET A 442 32.06 14.10 -0.75
C MET A 442 32.47 15.04 0.39
N ARG A 443 31.59 15.96 0.80
CA ARG A 443 31.81 16.85 1.96
C ARG A 443 31.48 16.18 3.28
N ILE A 444 30.77 15.06 3.25
CA ILE A 444 30.45 14.23 4.42
C ILE A 444 31.59 13.21 4.55
N PRO A 445 32.49 13.34 5.56
CA PRO A 445 33.63 12.44 5.71
C PRO A 445 33.24 10.96 5.70
N GLU A 446 32.05 10.65 6.20
CA GLU A 446 31.47 9.31 6.27
C GLU A 446 31.09 8.72 4.90
N LEU A 447 30.76 9.56 3.92
CA LEU A 447 30.36 9.16 2.57
C LEU A 447 31.51 9.30 1.56
N ALA A 448 32.47 10.18 1.82
CA ALA A 448 33.62 10.42 0.97
C ALA A 448 34.54 9.19 0.77
N GLY A 449 34.62 8.30 1.76
CA GLY A 449 35.40 7.07 1.68
C GLY A 449 34.64 5.84 1.15
N ALA A 450 33.34 5.97 0.87
CA ALA A 450 32.50 4.86 0.42
C ALA A 450 32.54 4.68 -1.09
N SER A 451 32.45 3.44 -1.58
CA SER A 451 32.32 3.19 -3.01
C SER A 451 30.99 3.75 -3.54
N GLU A 452 30.99 4.26 -4.78
CA GLU A 452 29.79 4.78 -5.46
C GLU A 452 28.68 3.73 -5.68
N ALA A 453 28.85 2.49 -5.19
CA ALA A 453 27.93 1.38 -5.35
C ALA A 453 26.51 1.67 -4.83
N TRP A 454 26.37 2.47 -3.77
CA TRP A 454 25.05 2.84 -3.25
C TRP A 454 24.31 3.84 -4.16
N ILE A 455 25.04 4.68 -4.89
CA ILE A 455 24.49 5.59 -5.92
C ILE A 455 24.00 4.76 -7.11
N MET A 456 24.80 3.79 -7.57
CA MET A 456 24.42 2.88 -8.65
C MET A 456 23.17 2.07 -8.32
N GLU A 457 23.10 1.52 -7.11
CA GLU A 457 21.94 0.77 -6.64
C GLU A 457 20.70 1.67 -6.53
N SER A 458 20.85 2.92 -6.08
CA SER A 458 19.76 3.91 -6.06
C SER A 458 19.17 4.15 -7.45
N LEU A 459 20.01 4.34 -8.47
CA LEU A 459 19.55 4.59 -9.84
C LEU A 459 18.85 3.38 -10.46
N ILE A 460 19.35 2.16 -10.19
CA ILE A 460 18.70 0.92 -10.63
C ILE A 460 17.33 0.76 -9.97
N GLN A 461 17.23 0.99 -8.66
CA GLN A 461 15.96 0.88 -7.92
C GLN A 461 14.97 2.01 -8.26
N ALA A 462 15.44 3.22 -8.55
CA ALA A 462 14.58 4.28 -9.07
C ALA A 462 13.98 3.87 -10.43
N SER A 463 14.78 3.19 -11.27
CA SER A 463 14.33 2.70 -12.57
C SER A 463 13.31 1.56 -12.45
N SER A 464 13.49 0.64 -11.49
CA SER A 464 12.54 -0.44 -11.22
C SER A 464 11.17 0.04 -10.75
N ARG A 465 11.10 1.23 -10.14
CA ARG A 465 9.86 1.84 -9.61
C ARG A 465 9.27 2.91 -10.53
N GLY A 466 9.98 3.28 -11.60
CA GLY A 466 9.60 4.41 -12.44
C GLY A 466 9.73 5.77 -11.74
N ASP A 467 10.61 5.90 -10.75
CA ASP A 467 10.78 7.12 -9.96
C ASP A 467 11.67 8.15 -10.67
N LEU A 468 11.06 8.89 -11.60
CA LEU A 468 11.70 9.97 -12.32
C LEU A 468 12.18 11.11 -11.41
N LYS A 469 11.59 11.31 -10.22
CA LYS A 469 12.02 12.37 -9.31
C LYS A 469 13.41 12.07 -8.78
N THR A 470 13.65 10.83 -8.34
CA THR A 470 14.98 10.40 -7.86
C THR A 470 16.02 10.41 -8.98
N LEU A 471 15.67 9.99 -10.20
CA LEU A 471 16.57 10.06 -11.35
C LEU A 471 16.95 11.49 -11.72
N ASN A 472 15.96 12.39 -11.83
CA ASN A 472 16.20 13.82 -12.08
C ASN A 472 16.99 14.46 -10.95
N TRP A 473 16.73 14.06 -9.70
CA TRP A 473 17.47 14.57 -8.55
C TRP A 473 18.95 14.22 -8.64
N TRP A 474 19.30 12.97 -8.97
CA TRP A 474 20.69 12.56 -9.19
C TRP A 474 21.34 13.26 -10.39
N LEU A 475 20.58 13.48 -11.47
CA LEU A 475 21.05 14.21 -12.64
C LEU A 475 21.34 15.68 -12.31
N GLY A 476 20.54 16.30 -11.44
CA GLY A 476 20.65 17.69 -11.01
C GLY A 476 21.72 17.97 -9.96
N GLN A 477 22.48 16.96 -9.53
CA GLN A 477 23.56 17.16 -8.56
C GLN A 477 24.75 17.91 -9.19
N PRO A 478 25.52 18.70 -8.41
CA PRO A 478 26.68 19.44 -8.91
C PRO A 478 27.72 18.56 -9.62
N VAL A 479 27.86 17.32 -9.15
CA VAL A 479 28.61 16.28 -9.84
C VAL A 479 27.64 15.18 -10.24
N THR A 480 27.35 15.06 -11.53
CA THR A 480 26.51 13.98 -12.04
C THR A 480 27.22 12.63 -11.87
N PRO A 481 26.61 11.64 -11.17
CA PRO A 481 27.19 10.31 -11.04
C PRO A 481 27.37 9.64 -12.40
N ARG A 482 28.53 9.00 -12.63
CA ARG A 482 28.82 8.30 -13.89
C ARG A 482 28.72 6.79 -13.75
N MET A 483 27.70 6.20 -14.34
CA MET A 483 27.43 4.76 -14.42
C MET A 483 28.21 4.08 -15.55
N SER A 484 28.60 2.83 -15.33
CA SER A 484 29.09 1.96 -16.41
C SER A 484 27.93 1.48 -17.28
N ALA A 485 28.21 1.13 -18.54
CA ALA A 485 27.19 0.63 -19.47
C ALA A 485 26.44 -0.60 -18.93
N ARG A 486 27.13 -1.50 -18.21
CA ARG A 486 26.51 -2.66 -17.55
C ARG A 486 25.47 -2.28 -16.49
N ASN A 487 25.71 -1.20 -15.74
CA ASN A 487 24.75 -0.76 -14.72
C ASN A 487 23.55 -0.03 -15.35
N VAL A 488 23.76 0.69 -16.46
CA VAL A 488 22.68 1.31 -17.23
C VAL A 488 21.81 0.24 -17.91
N GLU A 489 22.42 -0.77 -18.53
CA GLU A 489 21.72 -1.95 -19.04
C GLU A 489 20.85 -2.60 -17.96
N LYS A 490 21.40 -2.80 -16.76
CA LYS A 490 20.64 -3.35 -15.63
C LYS A 490 19.48 -2.45 -15.19
N ALA A 491 19.67 -1.12 -15.16
CA ALA A 491 18.62 -0.17 -14.82
C ALA A 491 17.48 -0.15 -15.86
N MET A 492 17.83 -0.14 -17.16
CA MET A 492 16.87 -0.18 -18.26
C MET A 492 16.13 -1.53 -18.33
N SER A 493 16.83 -2.65 -18.11
CA SER A 493 16.21 -3.98 -18.03
C SER A 493 15.17 -4.06 -16.91
N GLU A 494 15.45 -3.46 -15.75
CA GLU A 494 14.53 -3.48 -14.61
C GLU A 494 13.32 -2.54 -14.81
N ALA A 495 13.52 -1.38 -15.43
CA ALA A 495 12.42 -0.50 -15.87
C ALA A 495 11.52 -1.20 -16.90
N SER A 496 12.12 -1.93 -17.84
CA SER A 496 11.41 -2.71 -18.86
C SER A 496 10.58 -3.84 -18.23
N LYS A 497 11.16 -4.64 -17.34
CA LYS A 497 10.43 -5.69 -16.58
C LYS A 497 9.25 -5.14 -15.80
N SER A 498 9.39 -3.93 -15.27
CA SER A 498 8.36 -3.27 -14.46
C SER A 498 7.34 -2.47 -15.29
N GLY A 499 7.55 -2.37 -16.60
CA GLY A 499 6.62 -1.70 -17.53
C GLY A 499 6.68 -0.17 -17.49
N HIS A 500 7.79 0.43 -17.06
CA HIS A 500 7.92 1.88 -16.89
C HIS A 500 8.48 2.57 -18.15
N LEU A 501 7.61 2.84 -19.12
CA LEU A 501 7.96 3.46 -20.40
C LEU A 501 8.60 4.85 -20.25
N ASP A 502 8.02 5.71 -19.41
CA ASP A 502 8.55 7.05 -19.16
C ASP A 502 9.98 7.03 -18.60
N CYS A 503 10.33 5.99 -17.85
CA CYS A 503 11.68 5.79 -17.32
C CYS A 503 12.66 5.35 -18.40
N LEU A 504 12.22 4.53 -19.36
CA LEU A 504 13.04 4.13 -20.51
C LEU A 504 13.29 5.32 -21.43
N ASP A 505 12.27 6.14 -21.69
CA ASP A 505 12.39 7.39 -22.43
C ASP A 505 13.34 8.35 -21.73
N TRP A 506 13.26 8.45 -20.40
CA TRP A 506 14.20 9.24 -19.61
C TRP A 506 15.64 8.74 -19.75
N TRP A 507 15.89 7.43 -19.71
CA TRP A 507 17.24 6.87 -19.91
C TRP A 507 17.77 7.17 -21.33
N CYS A 508 16.90 7.11 -22.34
CA CYS A 508 17.24 7.42 -23.73
C CYS A 508 17.54 8.92 -23.95
N LEU A 509 16.79 9.81 -23.32
CA LEU A 509 16.86 11.26 -23.54
C LEU A 509 17.86 11.96 -22.60
N ALA A 510 17.80 11.66 -21.30
CA ALA A 510 18.57 12.35 -20.26
C ALA A 510 19.69 11.47 -19.65
N GLY A 511 19.50 10.15 -19.62
CA GLY A 511 20.44 9.19 -19.01
C GLY A 511 21.81 9.11 -19.68
N SER A 512 21.95 9.57 -20.93
CA SER A 512 23.23 9.64 -21.66
C SER A 512 24.30 10.48 -20.93
N ARG A 513 23.88 11.47 -20.14
CA ARG A 513 24.77 12.32 -19.33
C ARG A 513 25.40 11.58 -18.15
N MET A 514 24.78 10.49 -17.72
CA MET A 514 25.24 9.66 -16.61
C MET A 514 26.11 8.49 -17.06
N MET A 515 26.43 8.33 -18.35
CA MET A 515 27.20 7.18 -18.86
C MET A 515 28.70 7.44 -18.94
N GLN A 516 29.50 6.49 -18.46
CA GLN A 516 30.93 6.42 -18.75
C GLN A 516 31.14 6.01 -20.22
N GLY A 517 31.68 6.90 -21.05
CA GLY A 517 32.02 6.61 -22.46
C GLY A 517 31.04 7.13 -23.51
N GLY A 518 30.01 7.89 -23.13
CA GLY A 518 29.13 8.59 -24.08
C GLY A 518 28.08 7.70 -24.76
N ILE A 519 27.45 8.25 -25.80
CA ILE A 519 26.15 7.79 -26.31
C ILE A 519 26.22 6.46 -27.09
N SER A 520 27.38 6.11 -27.64
CA SER A 520 27.57 4.88 -28.44
C SER A 520 27.31 3.58 -27.67
N GLN A 521 27.49 3.58 -26.34
CA GLN A 521 27.18 2.41 -25.51
C GLN A 521 25.70 2.34 -25.06
N LEU A 522 24.94 3.43 -25.21
CA LEU A 522 23.54 3.48 -24.77
C LEU A 522 22.64 2.67 -25.71
N ALA A 523 22.91 2.71 -27.00
CA ALA A 523 22.22 1.90 -28.00
C ALA A 523 22.45 0.39 -27.79
N PHE A 524 23.68 0.01 -27.42
CA PHE A 524 24.02 -1.38 -27.11
C PHE A 524 23.29 -1.88 -25.85
N ALA A 525 23.29 -1.07 -24.78
CA ALA A 525 22.59 -1.39 -23.53
C ALA A 525 21.06 -1.40 -23.68
N ALA A 526 20.48 -0.51 -24.50
CA ALA A 526 19.07 -0.52 -24.83
C ALA A 526 18.69 -1.80 -25.60
N ALA A 527 19.44 -2.14 -26.66
CA ALA A 527 19.19 -3.33 -27.47
C ALA A 527 19.26 -4.65 -26.68
N SER A 528 20.17 -4.77 -25.70
CA SER A 528 20.26 -5.95 -24.85
C SER A 528 19.14 -6.02 -23.78
N ALA A 529 18.69 -4.89 -23.26
CA ALA A 529 17.56 -4.82 -22.33
C ALA A 529 16.23 -5.22 -23.00
N PHE A 530 16.01 -4.83 -24.25
CA PHE A 530 14.80 -5.17 -25.02
C PHE A 530 14.78 -6.60 -25.57
N SER A 531 15.95 -7.24 -25.75
CA SER A 531 16.05 -8.61 -26.30
C SER A 531 15.96 -9.72 -25.27
N SER A 532 16.10 -9.44 -23.97
CA SER A 532 16.21 -10.47 -22.93
C SER A 532 14.88 -10.96 -22.32
N HIS A 533 13.73 -10.27 -22.50
CA HIS A 533 12.45 -10.70 -21.91
C HIS A 533 11.20 -10.34 -22.75
N ALA A 534 10.35 -11.34 -23.04
CA ALA A 534 9.00 -11.22 -23.65
C ALA A 534 7.94 -11.81 -22.70
N PRO A 535 6.64 -11.41 -22.72
CA PRO A 535 5.98 -10.56 -23.70
C PRO A 535 5.32 -9.29 -23.09
N VAL A 536 5.68 -8.10 -23.60
CA VAL A 536 4.74 -6.97 -23.58
C VAL A 536 3.81 -7.20 -24.78
N ASN A 537 2.74 -7.97 -24.57
CA ASN A 537 1.69 -8.23 -25.57
C ASN A 537 0.88 -6.95 -25.83
N GLU A 538 1.52 -5.92 -26.40
CA GLU A 538 0.89 -4.82 -27.13
C GLU A 538 1.92 -3.90 -27.82
N PHE A 539 3.15 -4.36 -28.06
CA PHE A 539 4.08 -3.62 -28.92
C PHE A 539 3.72 -3.86 -30.40
N VAL A 540 2.61 -3.28 -30.85
CA VAL A 540 2.49 -2.88 -32.26
C VAL A 540 3.34 -1.62 -32.39
N TRP A 541 4.55 -1.78 -32.92
CA TRP A 541 5.34 -0.65 -33.39
C TRP A 541 4.62 -0.09 -34.63
N ASP A 542 3.72 0.87 -34.43
CA ASP A 542 3.17 1.69 -35.51
C ASP A 542 4.04 2.94 -35.60
N GLY A 543 4.97 2.93 -36.56
CA GLY A 543 6.04 3.92 -36.69
C GLY A 543 5.52 5.35 -36.62
N GLY A 544 5.72 6.01 -35.48
CA GLY A 544 5.39 7.41 -35.31
C GLY A 544 5.24 7.81 -33.85
N TRP A 545 6.26 8.49 -33.31
CA TRP A 545 6.09 9.27 -32.09
C TRP A 545 5.00 10.33 -32.33
N ARG A 546 3.85 10.22 -31.67
CA ARG A 546 2.87 11.30 -31.64
C ARG A 546 3.48 12.48 -30.89
N ARG A 547 3.56 13.61 -31.59
CA ARG A 547 3.90 14.91 -31.04
C ARG A 547 2.96 15.24 -29.87
N HIS A 548 3.49 15.26 -28.66
CA HIS A 548 3.12 16.29 -27.71
C HIS A 548 4.20 17.36 -27.77
N SER A 549 3.94 18.38 -28.57
CA SER A 549 4.54 19.70 -28.43
C SER A 549 4.15 20.20 -27.02
N ASP A 550 5.04 20.72 -26.19
CA ASP A 550 5.72 21.99 -26.40
C ASP A 550 7.03 22.10 -25.58
N SER A 551 7.98 22.84 -26.15
CA SER A 551 9.22 23.37 -25.54
C SER A 551 10.38 22.40 -25.26
N LEU A 552 11.14 22.08 -26.32
CA LEU A 552 12.61 22.12 -26.38
C LEU A 552 13.02 21.66 -27.80
N GLY A 553 12.95 22.60 -28.74
CA GLY A 553 13.28 22.35 -30.14
C GLY A 553 14.78 22.23 -30.35
N ALA A 554 15.33 21.03 -30.15
CA ALA A 554 16.56 20.54 -30.79
C ALA A 554 16.90 19.13 -30.28
N GLN A 555 16.21 18.07 -30.74
CA GLN A 555 16.67 16.68 -30.49
C GLN A 555 16.03 15.59 -31.39
N SER A 556 15.58 15.91 -32.60
CA SER A 556 14.89 14.95 -33.49
C SER A 556 15.80 14.19 -34.47
N VAL A 557 17.12 14.38 -34.44
CA VAL A 557 18.05 13.74 -35.41
C VAL A 557 18.73 12.49 -34.84
N PHE A 558 18.58 12.24 -33.54
CA PHE A 558 19.42 11.27 -32.83
C PHE A 558 19.03 9.79 -33.03
N ILE A 559 17.76 9.50 -33.34
CA ILE A 559 17.26 8.11 -33.42
C ILE A 559 17.37 7.53 -34.83
N GLN A 560 17.33 8.35 -35.89
CA GLN A 560 17.42 7.86 -37.27
C GLN A 560 18.80 7.26 -37.58
N HIS A 561 19.87 7.79 -36.98
CA HIS A 561 21.23 7.33 -37.26
C HIS A 561 21.60 5.99 -36.58
N LEU A 562 20.83 5.55 -35.58
CA LEU A 562 21.08 4.30 -34.86
C LEU A 562 20.58 3.05 -35.58
N PHE A 563 19.62 3.18 -36.49
CA PHE A 563 19.03 2.06 -37.23
C PHE A 563 19.59 1.86 -38.64
N ASP A 564 20.35 2.82 -39.17
CA ASP A 564 20.96 2.70 -40.50
C ASP A 564 22.29 1.89 -40.50
N SER A 565 22.83 1.51 -39.35
CA SER A 565 24.10 0.76 -39.26
C SER A 565 23.98 -0.77 -39.31
N ASP A 566 22.76 -1.34 -39.41
CA ASP A 566 22.52 -2.80 -39.39
C ASP A 566 22.49 -3.50 -40.76
N LYS A 567 23.15 -2.95 -41.78
CA LYS A 567 23.37 -3.66 -43.07
C LYS A 567 24.85 -3.73 -43.44
N CYS A 568 25.63 -4.53 -42.72
CA CYS A 568 26.87 -5.10 -43.26
C CYS A 568 27.41 -6.25 -42.39
N ALA A 569 26.75 -7.41 -42.41
CA ALA A 569 27.40 -8.71 -42.20
C ALA A 569 26.50 -9.84 -42.68
N CYS A 570 27.11 -10.87 -43.27
CA CYS A 570 26.54 -12.18 -43.66
C CYS A 570 25.85 -12.21 -45.03
N GLY A 571 26.63 -12.55 -46.07
CA GLY A 571 26.11 -12.92 -47.38
C GLY A 571 25.60 -14.36 -47.43
N CYS A 572 24.78 -14.66 -48.45
CA CYS A 572 24.95 -15.75 -49.41
C CYS A 572 23.67 -15.99 -50.22
N VAL A 573 23.84 -15.95 -51.55
CA VAL A 573 23.26 -16.88 -52.55
C VAL A 573 21.80 -16.65 -53.02
N ASP A 574 21.73 -16.20 -54.29
CA ASP A 574 20.83 -16.60 -55.39
C ASP A 574 19.29 -16.48 -55.20
N GLU A 575 18.45 -16.15 -56.18
CA GLU A 575 18.59 -16.04 -57.63
C GLU A 575 17.34 -15.29 -58.17
N GLN A 576 17.54 -14.49 -59.21
CA GLN A 576 16.69 -14.38 -60.41
C GLN A 576 15.31 -13.67 -60.41
N LEU A 577 15.14 -12.93 -61.52
CA LEU A 577 13.94 -12.35 -62.15
C LEU A 577 13.43 -11.04 -61.51
N GLY A 578 13.79 -9.85 -61.97
CA GLY A 578 14.04 -9.44 -63.35
C GLY A 578 12.73 -9.09 -64.05
N GLN A 579 12.26 -7.85 -63.88
CA GLN A 579 11.52 -7.15 -64.93
C GLN A 579 11.64 -5.63 -64.74
N ALA A 580 12.24 -5.04 -65.77
CA ALA A 580 12.43 -3.62 -65.99
C ALA A 580 11.12 -2.93 -66.40
N GLY A 581 11.07 -1.60 -66.27
CA GLY A 581 10.22 -0.79 -67.15
C GLY A 581 9.76 0.56 -66.61
N HIS A 582 10.50 1.61 -67.00
CA HIS A 582 10.09 3.02 -67.17
C HIS A 582 9.91 3.89 -65.90
N GLY A 583 10.48 5.09 -65.80
CA GLY A 583 11.35 5.86 -66.70
C GLY A 583 11.38 7.33 -66.28
N ALA A 584 12.52 8.01 -66.42
CA ALA A 584 12.65 9.42 -66.78
C ALA A 584 14.15 9.83 -66.75
N LEU A 585 14.64 10.12 -67.97
CA LEU A 585 15.79 10.95 -68.38
C LEU A 585 17.19 10.64 -67.85
#